data_AF-A0A9Q4ELI0-F1
#
_entry.id   AF-A0A9Q4ELI0-F1
#
_cell.length_a   1.000
_cell.length_b   1.000
_cell.length_c   1.000
_cell.angle_alpha   90.00
_cell.angle_beta   90.00
_cell.angle_gamma   90.00
#
_symmetry.space_group_name_H-M   'P 1'
#
loop_
_entity.id
_entity.type
_entity.pdbx_description
1 polymer ?
#
loop_
_entity_poly.entity_id
_entity_poly.type
_entity_poly.pdbx_seq_one_letter_code
_entity_poly.pdbx_strand_id
1 'polypeptide(L)'
;MKIPNINDVVFVESDFYTGEARVAYIDMKSLYSDHLYPVQCEIDEENLNTIDSEYNHGQKVVRFSLNEVLNIHSKDNIIFDEEQGSIFDDF
;
A
#
# COMPACT_ATOMS: atom_id res chain seq x y z
N MET A 1 6.13 -8.96 -15.36
CA MET A 1 5.73 -8.41 -14.06
C MET A 1 4.83 -7.21 -14.32
N LYS A 2 3.60 -7.23 -13.82
CA LYS A 2 2.68 -6.08 -13.92
C LYS A 2 3.09 -5.09 -12.81
N ILE A 3 3.06 -3.79 -13.10
CA ILE A 3 3.33 -2.74 -12.12
C ILE A 3 1.98 -2.40 -11.47
N PRO A 4 1.86 -2.37 -10.13
CA PRO A 4 0.61 -1.97 -9.49
C PRO A 4 0.31 -0.50 -9.73
N ASN A 5 -0.94 -0.09 -9.52
CA ASN A 5 -1.30 1.32 -9.43
C ASN A 5 -1.53 1.71 -7.96
N ILE A 6 -1.52 3.02 -7.70
CA ILE A 6 -1.97 3.55 -6.41
C ILE A 6 -3.42 3.08 -6.17
N ASN A 7 -3.71 2.66 -4.94
CA ASN A 7 -4.94 2.02 -4.47
C ASN A 7 -5.19 0.57 -4.91
N ASP A 8 -4.31 -0.04 -5.70
CA ASP A 8 -4.39 -1.48 -5.93
C ASP A 8 -4.16 -2.23 -4.61
N VAL A 9 -4.90 -3.33 -4.43
CA VAL A 9 -4.62 -4.31 -3.37
C VAL A 9 -3.69 -5.35 -3.96
N VAL A 10 -2.58 -5.59 -3.27
CA VAL A 10 -1.53 -6.51 -3.71
C VAL A 10 -1.25 -7.52 -2.63
N PHE A 11 -0.83 -8.72 -3.02
CA PHE A 11 -0.30 -9.69 -2.09
C PHE A 11 1.22 -9.51 -2.00
N VAL A 12 1.74 -9.29 -0.81
CA VAL A 12 3.17 -9.14 -0.57
C VAL A 12 3.72 -10.44 0.00
N GLU A 13 4.85 -10.89 -0.54
CA GLU A 13 5.65 -12.00 -0.03
C GLU A 13 7.09 -11.50 0.20
N SER A 14 7.39 -11.13 1.44
CA SER A 14 8.67 -10.59 1.89
C SER A 14 9.13 -11.32 3.15
N ASP A 15 10.43 -11.24 3.46
CA ASP A 15 11.05 -11.89 4.63
C ASP A 15 10.43 -11.47 5.97
N PHE A 16 9.86 -10.26 6.04
CA PHE A 16 9.30 -9.69 7.28
C PHE A 16 7.78 -9.50 7.24
N TYR A 17 7.13 -9.73 6.09
CA TYR A 17 5.69 -9.60 5.93
C TYR A 17 5.18 -10.45 4.77
N THR A 18 4.15 -11.25 5.03
CA THR A 18 3.40 -12.00 4.01
C THR A 18 1.91 -11.74 4.20
N GLY A 19 1.26 -11.10 3.23
CA GLY A 19 -0.15 -10.74 3.35
C GLY A 19 -0.62 -9.69 2.34
N GLU A 20 -1.89 -9.28 2.45
CA GLU A 20 -2.47 -8.25 1.58
C GLU A 20 -2.12 -6.84 2.06
N ALA A 21 -1.70 -5.98 1.13
CA ALA A 21 -1.42 -4.58 1.40
C ALA A 21 -1.98 -3.68 0.30
N ARG A 22 -2.31 -2.44 0.64
CA ARG A 22 -2.82 -1.44 -0.29
C ARG A 22 -1.69 -0.54 -0.76
N VAL A 23 -1.52 -0.37 -2.07
CA VAL A 23 -0.46 0.49 -2.61
C VAL A 23 -0.80 1.96 -2.37
N ALA A 24 0.04 2.65 -1.60
CA ALA A 24 -0.11 4.07 -1.28
C ALA A 24 0.71 4.96 -2.22
N TYR A 25 1.88 4.48 -2.67
CA TYR A 25 2.79 5.25 -3.52
C TYR A 25 3.76 4.33 -4.29
N ILE A 26 4.20 4.78 -5.46
CA ILE A 26 5.18 4.09 -6.30
C ILE A 26 6.25 5.08 -6.78
N ASP A 27 7.51 4.83 -6.44
CA ASP A 27 8.64 5.55 -7.02
C ASP A 27 9.00 5.00 -8.41
N MET A 28 8.40 5.59 -9.44
CA MET A 28 8.62 5.19 -10.83
C MET A 28 10.07 5.37 -11.30
N LYS A 29 10.88 6.21 -10.64
CA LYS A 29 12.29 6.41 -11.02
C LYS A 29 13.18 5.25 -10.56
N SER A 30 12.79 4.60 -9.46
CA SER A 30 13.53 3.54 -8.79
C SER A 30 12.95 2.15 -9.06
N LEU A 31 11.91 2.05 -9.90
CA LEU A 31 11.06 0.87 -10.04
C LEU A 31 11.79 -0.42 -10.43
N TYR A 32 12.84 -0.29 -11.24
CA TYR A 32 13.61 -1.42 -11.77
C TYR A 32 14.98 -1.60 -11.08
N SER A 33 15.18 -0.94 -9.94
CA SER A 33 16.41 -1.04 -9.20
C SER A 33 16.27 -2.12 -8.13
N ASP A 34 16.92 -3.27 -8.33
CA ASP A 34 16.75 -4.47 -7.49
C ASP A 34 17.19 -4.28 -6.03
N HIS A 35 17.98 -3.25 -5.75
CA HIS A 35 18.41 -2.90 -4.39
C HIS A 35 17.53 -1.84 -3.71
N LEU A 36 16.43 -1.43 -4.35
CA LEU A 36 15.52 -0.41 -3.84
C LEU A 36 14.13 -0.98 -3.55
N TYR A 37 13.38 -0.25 -2.73
CA TYR A 37 12.02 -0.56 -2.31
C TYR A 37 11.06 0.51 -2.85
N PRO A 38 10.75 0.50 -4.17
CA PRO A 38 10.01 1.57 -4.83
C PRO A 38 8.50 1.54 -4.55
N VAL A 39 7.95 0.42 -4.07
CA VAL A 39 6.51 0.28 -3.81
C VAL A 39 6.25 0.51 -2.33
N GLN A 40 5.46 1.53 -2.00
CA GLN A 40 5.05 1.81 -0.63
C GLN A 40 3.60 1.36 -0.44
N CYS A 41 3.39 0.45 0.50
CA CYS A 41 2.08 -0.09 0.83
C CYS A 41 1.66 0.26 2.25
N GLU A 42 0.35 0.38 2.45
CA GLU A 42 -0.29 0.43 3.75
C GLU A 42 -0.85 -0.95 4.09
N ILE A 43 -0.52 -1.43 5.30
CA ILE A 43 -1.00 -2.68 5.86
C ILE A 43 -2.14 -2.35 6.81
N ASP A 44 -3.24 -3.10 6.70
CA ASP A 44 -4.40 -2.94 7.57
C ASP A 44 -4.04 -3.18 9.04
N GLU A 45 -4.72 -2.46 9.94
CA GLU A 45 -4.47 -2.54 11.39
C GLU A 45 -4.51 -3.97 11.94
N GLU A 46 -5.43 -4.76 11.42
CA GLU A 46 -5.65 -6.16 11.79
C GLU A 46 -4.44 -7.05 11.49
N ASN A 47 -3.62 -6.65 10.52
CA ASN A 47 -2.45 -7.40 10.05
C ASN A 47 -1.12 -6.81 10.55
N LEU A 48 -1.12 -5.74 11.36
CA LEU A 48 0.13 -5.15 11.85
C LEU A 48 0.90 -6.08 12.79
N ASN A 49 0.19 -6.97 13.48
CA ASN A 49 0.77 -7.98 14.36
C ASN A 49 1.48 -9.12 13.59
N THR A 50 1.27 -9.23 12.27
CA THR A 50 1.93 -10.24 11.42
C THR A 50 3.25 -9.73 10.84
N ILE A 51 3.57 -8.45 11.03
CA ILE A 51 4.85 -7.89 10.62
C ILE A 51 5.88 -8.22 11.69
N ASP A 52 7.05 -8.69 11.28
CA ASP A 52 8.14 -8.93 12.21
C ASP A 52 8.55 -7.60 12.90
N SER A 53 8.38 -7.58 14.23
CA SER A 53 8.61 -6.41 15.08
C SER A 53 10.05 -5.92 15.11
N GLU A 54 11.01 -6.76 14.71
CA GLU A 54 12.42 -6.37 14.55
C GLU A 54 12.63 -5.45 13.33
N TYR A 55 11.78 -5.58 12.31
CA TYR A 55 11.87 -4.86 11.05
C TYR A 55 10.84 -3.72 10.93
N ASN A 56 9.76 -3.77 11.72
CA ASN A 56 8.76 -2.71 11.75
C ASN A 56 8.19 -2.48 13.16
N HIS A 57 8.44 -1.30 13.71
CA HIS A 57 7.98 -0.88 15.04
C HIS A 57 6.53 -0.38 15.05
N GLY A 58 5.61 -1.13 14.44
CA GLY A 58 4.18 -0.81 14.39
C GLY A 58 3.81 0.28 13.39
N GLN A 59 4.63 0.54 12.37
CA GLN A 59 4.28 1.44 11.28
C GLN A 59 3.32 0.74 10.33
N LYS A 60 2.23 1.42 9.95
CA LYS A 60 1.28 0.90 8.95
C LYS A 60 1.83 0.92 7.53
N VAL A 61 2.79 1.80 7.28
CA VAL A 61 3.29 2.08 5.93
C VAL A 61 4.67 1.47 5.78
N VAL A 62 4.81 0.54 4.85
CA VAL A 62 6.03 -0.23 4.63
C VAL A 62 6.39 -0.22 3.15
N ARG A 63 7.68 -0.35 2.84
CA ARG A 63 8.19 -0.33 1.47
C ARG A 63 8.70 -1.71 1.07
N PHE A 64 8.40 -2.07 -0.17
CA PHE A 64 8.71 -3.35 -0.78
C PHE A 64 9.39 -3.15 -2.13
N SER A 65 10.22 -4.13 -2.50
CA SER A 65 10.73 -4.28 -3.86
C SER A 65 9.57 -4.66 -4.78
N LEU A 66 9.73 -4.40 -6.08
CA LEU A 66 8.71 -4.82 -7.05
C LEU A 66 8.58 -6.36 -7.11
N ASN A 67 9.63 -7.09 -6.75
CA ASN A 67 9.65 -8.55 -6.79
C ASN A 67 8.83 -9.21 -5.68
N GLU A 68 8.71 -8.55 -4.53
CA GLU A 68 7.90 -9.01 -3.39
C GLU A 68 6.41 -8.73 -3.59
N VAL A 69 6.04 -7.90 -4.57
CA VAL A 69 4.66 -7.50 -4.84
C VAL A 69 4.04 -8.40 -5.92
N LEU A 70 3.16 -9.30 -5.46
CA LEU A 70 2.50 -10.33 -6.25
C LEU A 70 1.00 -10.06 -6.39
N ASN A 71 0.34 -10.77 -7.32
CA ASN A 71 -1.11 -10.82 -7.51
C ASN A 71 -1.82 -9.47 -7.35
N ILE A 72 -1.62 -8.59 -8.35
CA ILE A 72 -2.18 -7.24 -8.35
C ILE A 72 -3.69 -7.29 -8.65
N HIS A 73 -4.49 -7.09 -7.61
CA HIS A 73 -5.93 -6.90 -7.70
C HIS A 73 -6.20 -5.40 -7.82
N SER A 74 -6.40 -4.94 -9.05
CA SER A 74 -6.82 -3.56 -9.28
C SER A 74 -8.23 -3.39 -8.73
N LYS A 75 -8.35 -2.63 -7.64
CA LYS A 75 -9.66 -2.22 -7.12
C LYS A 75 -10.09 -1.08 -8.02
N ASP A 76 -11.10 -1.30 -8.86
CA ASP A 76 -11.77 -0.18 -9.52
C ASP A 76 -12.21 0.78 -8.41
N ASN A 77 -11.70 2.02 -8.44
CA ASN A 77 -12.03 3.06 -7.47
C ASN A 77 -13.55 3.27 -7.48
N ILE A 78 -14.27 2.61 -6.57
CA ILE A 78 -15.57 3.10 -6.12
C ILE A 78 -15.22 4.31 -5.26
N ILE A 79 -15.34 5.48 -5.86
CA ILE A 79 -15.32 6.75 -5.14
C ILE A 79 -16.51 6.69 -4.18
N PHE A 80 -16.25 6.42 -2.91
CA PHE A 80 -17.22 6.69 -1.85
C PHE A 80 -17.21 8.20 -1.65
N ASP A 81 -18.19 8.85 -2.29
CA ASP A 81 -18.61 10.21 -1.99
C ASP A 81 -19.32 10.18 -0.63
N GLU A 82 -18.55 10.34 0.44
CA GLU A 82 -19.10 10.57 1.79
C GLU A 82 -18.78 12.00 2.22
N GLU A 83 -19.78 12.85 1.99
CA GLU A 83 -20.22 13.93 2.87
C GLU A 83 -19.12 14.72 3.60
N GLN A 84 -18.62 15.77 2.95
CA GLN A 84 -18.29 16.98 3.71
C GLN A 84 -19.58 17.70 4.08
N GLY A 85 -20.09 17.37 5.26
CA GLY A 85 -21.06 18.20 5.95
C GLY A 85 -20.45 19.53 6.42
N SER A 86 -21.17 20.61 6.11
CA SER A 86 -21.50 21.73 7.01
C SER A 86 -20.82 23.09 6.79
N ILE A 87 -21.71 24.10 6.80
CA ILE A 87 -21.55 25.54 7.05
C ILE A 87 -20.91 26.36 5.93
N PHE A 88 -21.76 26.94 5.06
CA PHE A 88 -22.04 28.38 5.10
C PHE A 88 -23.51 28.62 4.69
N ASP A 89 -24.28 29.05 5.68
CA ASP A 89 -25.43 29.93 5.49
C ASP A 89 -24.93 31.28 4.92
N ASP A 90 -25.85 32.08 4.40
CA ASP A 90 -25.79 33.54 4.16
C ASP A 90 -25.78 34.12 2.72
N PHE A 91 -26.97 34.68 2.41
CA PHE A 91 -27.40 35.81 1.54
C PHE A 91 -27.76 35.61 0.06
#